data_AF-A0A8T8X435-F1
#
_entry.id   AF-A0A8T8X435-F1
#
_cell.length_a   1.000
_cell.length_b   1.000
_cell.length_c   1.000
_cell.angle_alpha   90.00
_cell.angle_beta   90.00
_cell.angle_gamma   90.00
#
_symmetry.space_group_name_H-M   'P 1'
#
loop_
_entity.id
_entity.type
_entity.pdbx_description
1 polymer ?
#
loop_
_entity_poly.entity_id
_entity_poly.type
_entity_poly.pdbx_seq_one_letter_code
_entity_poly.pdbx_strand_id
1 'polypeptide(L)'
;MATAPNLIIVCAENIAISHLLRRTPAPPSRNEAQFLSTLKRHSTLPFDTERKLVGTLAFVACRKNDVKHIPALCLEEDLVSGCLKVIFAVNKVSYNDGEDAICHIQQGLEHIFAILATVSG
;
A
#
# COMPACT_ATOMS: atom_id res chain seq x y z
N MET A 1 20.22 40.22 -21.83
CA MET A 1 20.59 38.89 -22.32
C MET A 1 21.13 38.11 -21.13
N ALA A 2 20.49 37.00 -20.74
CA ALA A 2 20.91 36.22 -19.58
C ALA A 2 22.18 35.44 -19.93
N THR A 3 23.27 35.68 -19.20
CA THR A 3 24.52 34.94 -19.31
C THR A 3 24.29 33.49 -18.90
N ALA A 4 24.71 32.54 -19.75
CA ALA A 4 24.60 31.12 -19.45
C ALA A 4 25.32 30.79 -18.13
N PRO A 5 24.72 29.94 -17.27
CA PRO A 5 25.29 29.63 -15.97
C PRO A 5 26.63 28.89 -16.13
N ASN A 6 27.63 29.32 -15.36
CA ASN A 6 28.93 28.67 -15.35
C ASN A 6 28.78 27.27 -14.74
N LEU A 7 29.03 26.24 -15.55
CA LEU A 7 28.85 24.83 -15.17
C LEU A 7 29.69 24.44 -13.93
N ILE A 8 30.83 25.08 -13.71
CA ILE A 8 31.68 24.84 -12.53
C ILE A 8 30.98 25.34 -11.27
N ILE A 9 30.32 26.50 -11.33
CA ILE A 9 29.59 27.08 -10.21
C ILE A 9 28.38 26.22 -9.87
N VAL A 10 27.58 25.83 -10.87
CA VAL A 10 26.40 24.96 -10.68
C VAL A 10 26.80 23.60 -10.09
N CYS A 11 27.93 23.04 -10.53
CA CYS A 11 28.44 21.79 -9.98
C CYS A 11 28.85 21.95 -8.50
N ALA A 12 29.57 23.01 -8.16
CA ALA A 12 29.96 23.31 -6.79
C ALA A 12 28.75 23.53 -5.88
N GLU A 13 27.72 24.24 -6.35
CA GLU A 13 26.45 24.46 -5.64
C GLU A 13 25.73 23.14 -5.36
N ASN A 14 25.60 22.27 -6.38
CA ASN A 14 24.94 20.97 -6.23
C ASN A 14 25.68 20.05 -5.24
N ILE A 15 27.01 20.08 -5.24
CA ILE A 15 27.84 19.32 -4.29
C ILE A 15 27.62 19.86 -2.87
N ALA A 16 27.63 21.19 -2.69
CA ALA A 16 27.41 21.82 -1.40
C ALA A 16 26.01 21.53 -0.83
N ILE A 17 24.96 21.65 -1.66
CA ILE A 17 23.58 21.32 -1.28
C ILE A 17 23.46 19.84 -0.90
N SER A 18 24.01 18.94 -1.72
CA SER A 18 23.99 17.50 -1.42
C SER A 18 24.71 17.17 -0.11
N HIS A 19 25.80 17.87 0.20
CA HIS A 19 26.52 17.71 1.47
C HIS A 19 25.69 18.18 2.67
N LEU A 20 24.95 19.29 2.53
CA LEU A 20 24.04 19.79 3.56
C LEU A 20 22.89 18.81 3.83
N LEU A 21 22.30 18.23 2.77
CA LEU A 21 21.20 17.27 2.89
C LEU A 21 21.60 15.93 3.53
N ARG A 22 22.90 15.59 3.52
CA ARG A 22 23.40 14.38 4.20
C ARG A 22 23.48 14.50 5.71
N ARG A 23 23.47 15.73 6.26
CA ARG A 23 23.44 15.92 7.70
C ARG A 23 22.01 15.72 8.19
N THR A 24 21.65 14.48 8.51
CA THR A 24 20.43 14.20 9.28
C THR A 24 20.63 14.83 10.68
N PRO A 25 19.92 15.91 11.05
CA PRO A 25 20.21 16.67 12.28
C PRO A 25 20.05 15.85 13.56
N ALA A 26 19.30 14.75 13.47
CA ALA A 26 19.23 13.71 14.48
C ALA A 26 19.24 12.35 13.77
N PRO A 27 19.83 11.29 14.38
CA PRO A 27 19.56 9.93 13.93
C PRO A 27 18.05 9.68 13.94
N PRO A 28 17.52 8.83 13.04
CA PRO A 28 16.11 8.51 13.04
C PRO A 28 15.73 7.99 14.43
N SER A 29 14.81 8.70 15.09
CA SER A 29 14.26 8.23 16.35
C SER A 29 13.53 6.92 16.10
N ARG A 30 13.81 5.90 16.91
CA ARG A 30 12.98 4.70 16.92
C ARG A 30 11.56 5.14 17.27
N ASN A 31 10.62 4.98 16.35
CA ASN A 31 9.22 5.16 16.69
C ASN A 31 8.92 4.16 17.81
N GLU A 32 8.51 4.69 18.97
CA GLU A 32 7.92 3.91 20.05
C GLU A 32 6.70 3.21 19.44
N ALA A 33 6.89 1.95 19.05
CA ALA A 33 5.83 1.11 18.53
C ALA A 33 4.93 0.64 19.68
N GLN A 34 4.53 1.55 20.57
CA GLN A 34 3.56 1.28 21.62
C GLN A 34 2.27 0.71 21.00
N PHE A 35 1.92 1.16 19.79
CA PHE A 35 0.85 0.56 18.97
C PHE A 35 1.07 -0.92 18.64
N LEU A 36 2.30 -1.41 18.46
CA LEU A 36 2.55 -2.84 18.20
C LEU A 36 2.38 -3.68 19.46
N SER A 37 2.60 -3.10 20.65
CA SER A 37 2.37 -3.78 21.92
C SER A 37 0.88 -3.97 22.22
N THR A 38 0.03 -3.04 21.80
CA THR A 38 -1.44 -3.19 21.78
C THR A 38 -1.93 -4.00 20.57
N LEU A 39 -1.14 -4.07 19.50
CA LEU A 39 -1.27 -5.04 18.40
C LEU A 39 -0.74 -6.44 18.74
N LYS A 40 -0.46 -6.74 20.02
CA LYS A 40 -0.53 -8.14 20.52
C LYS A 40 -1.99 -8.66 20.55
N ARG A 41 -2.82 -8.20 19.59
CA ARG A 41 -4.15 -8.74 19.31
C ARG A 41 -3.96 -9.93 18.40
N HIS A 42 -4.04 -11.12 19.00
CA HIS A 42 -4.81 -12.29 18.55
C HIS A 42 -5.02 -12.53 17.03
N SER A 43 -4.08 -12.18 16.14
CA SER A 43 -4.12 -12.70 14.78
C SER A 43 -3.85 -14.21 14.87
N THR A 44 -4.83 -15.00 14.47
CA THR A 44 -4.69 -16.45 14.40
C THR A 44 -3.92 -16.85 13.15
N LEU A 45 -3.91 -15.99 12.13
CA LEU A 45 -3.21 -16.25 10.89
C LEU A 45 -1.71 -15.97 11.04
N PRO A 46 -0.83 -16.92 10.68
CA PRO A 46 0.60 -16.66 10.64
C PRO A 46 0.92 -15.53 9.65
N PHE A 47 1.84 -14.64 10.02
CA PHE A 47 2.23 -13.49 9.19
C PHE A 47 2.65 -13.88 7.76
N ASP A 48 3.35 -14.99 7.57
CA ASP A 48 3.72 -15.45 6.22
C ASP A 48 2.49 -15.86 5.38
N THR A 49 1.46 -16.42 6.02
CA THR A 49 0.19 -16.74 5.36
C THR A 49 -0.55 -15.46 5.02
N GLU A 50 -0.62 -14.51 5.96
CA GLU A 50 -1.24 -13.21 5.77
C GLU A 50 -0.59 -12.47 4.60
N ARG A 51 0.75 -12.37 4.61
CA ARG A 51 1.51 -11.74 3.53
C ARG A 51 1.22 -12.36 2.16
N LYS A 52 1.14 -13.69 2.08
CA LYS A 52 0.82 -14.39 0.83
C LYS A 52 -0.61 -14.10 0.37
N LEU A 53 -1.58 -14.12 1.29
CA LEU A 53 -2.98 -13.82 0.98
C LEU A 53 -3.15 -12.37 0.53
N VAL A 54 -2.68 -11.39 1.31
CA VAL A 54 -2.72 -9.96 0.95
C VAL A 54 -2.06 -9.77 -0.42
N GLY A 55 -0.85 -10.31 -0.61
CA GLY A 55 -0.11 -10.14 -1.86
C GLY A 55 -0.83 -10.73 -3.06
N THR A 56 -1.44 -11.90 -2.91
CA THR A 56 -2.21 -12.55 -3.98
C THR A 56 -3.47 -11.75 -4.31
N LEU A 57 -4.24 -11.34 -3.30
CA LEU A 57 -5.46 -10.55 -3.49
C LEU A 57 -5.16 -9.18 -4.09
N ALA A 58 -4.11 -8.50 -3.61
CA ALA A 58 -3.66 -7.23 -4.17
C ALA A 58 -3.24 -7.38 -5.64
N PHE A 59 -2.54 -8.47 -5.98
CA PHE A 59 -2.16 -8.75 -7.36
C PHE A 59 -3.38 -8.95 -8.27
N VAL A 60 -4.39 -9.70 -7.81
CA VAL A 60 -5.62 -9.94 -8.60
C VAL A 60 -6.50 -8.70 -8.70
N ALA A 61 -6.55 -7.88 -7.65
CA ALA A 61 -7.30 -6.62 -7.66
C ALA A 61 -6.68 -5.57 -8.60
N CYS A 62 -5.38 -5.64 -8.86
CA CYS A 62 -4.69 -4.73 -9.77
C CYS A 62 -5.11 -4.93 -11.23
N ARG A 63 -5.70 -3.90 -11.84
CA ARG A 63 -6.06 -3.89 -13.26
C ARG A 63 -4.88 -3.45 -14.11
N LYS A 64 -4.44 -4.31 -15.05
CA LYS A 64 -3.33 -4.02 -15.97
C LYS A 64 -3.50 -2.71 -16.78
N ASN A 65 -4.74 -2.35 -17.12
CA ASN A 65 -5.03 -1.23 -18.02
C ASN A 65 -5.50 0.03 -17.28
N ASP A 66 -5.55 0.01 -15.94
CA ASP A 66 -6.01 1.15 -15.15
C ASP A 66 -4.92 1.62 -14.18
N VAL A 67 -4.06 2.50 -14.69
CA VAL A 67 -2.96 3.09 -13.92
C VAL A 67 -3.41 4.26 -13.03
N LYS A 68 -4.67 4.69 -13.16
CA LYS A 68 -5.22 5.82 -12.40
C LYS A 68 -5.84 5.36 -11.09
N HIS A 69 -6.30 4.10 -11.04
CA HIS A 69 -7.00 3.51 -9.91
C HIS A 69 -6.23 2.31 -9.35
N ILE A 70 -5.18 2.60 -8.58
CA ILE A 70 -4.36 1.63 -7.87
C ILE A 70 -5.04 1.24 -6.55
N PRO A 71 -5.32 -0.07 -6.36
CA PRO A 71 -5.90 -0.54 -5.11
C PRO A 71 -4.83 -0.73 -4.02
N ALA A 72 -5.18 -0.35 -2.79
CA ALA A 72 -4.51 -0.76 -1.56
C ALA A 72 -5.42 -1.77 -0.85
N LEU A 73 -4.84 -2.88 -0.39
CA LEU A 73 -5.60 -3.99 0.21
C LEU A 73 -5.09 -4.30 1.62
N CYS A 74 -6.04 -4.64 2.50
CA CYS A 74 -5.85 -4.99 3.88
C CYS A 74 -6.70 -6.23 4.21
N LEU A 75 -6.21 -7.06 5.11
CA LEU A 75 -6.95 -8.19 5.67
C LEU A 75 -7.22 -7.92 7.14
N GLU A 76 -8.44 -8.20 7.56
CA GLU A 76 -8.83 -8.12 8.97
C GLU A 76 -9.46 -9.44 9.38
N GLU A 77 -8.93 -10.07 10.43
CA GLU A 77 -9.54 -11.25 11.03
C GLU A 77 -10.71 -10.84 11.92
N ASP A 78 -11.90 -11.34 11.61
CA ASP A 78 -13.08 -11.19 12.46
C ASP A 78 -13.19 -12.40 13.39
N LEU A 79 -12.75 -12.22 14.64
CA LEU A 79 -12.74 -13.27 15.65
C LEU A 79 -14.15 -13.75 16.04
N VAL A 80 -15.21 -12.96 15.78
CA VAL A 80 -16.58 -13.33 16.12
C VAL A 80 -17.17 -14.25 15.07
N SER A 81 -16.96 -13.94 13.79
CA SER A 81 -17.47 -14.75 12.68
C SER A 81 -16.51 -15.86 12.25
N GLY A 82 -15.24 -15.79 12.66
CA GLY A 82 -14.18 -16.69 12.18
C GLY A 82 -13.81 -16.43 10.71
N CYS A 83 -14.26 -15.32 10.15
CA CYS A 83 -14.06 -14.96 8.75
C CYS A 83 -12.90 -13.98 8.59
N LEU A 84 -12.33 -13.98 7.38
CA LEU A 84 -11.35 -13.00 6.97
C LEU A 84 -12.06 -11.90 6.16
N LYS A 85 -12.03 -10.66 6.64
CA LYS A 85 -12.54 -9.49 5.92
C LYS A 85 -11.47 -8.97 4.98
N VAL A 86 -11.84 -8.77 3.72
CA VAL A 86 -10.99 -8.14 2.72
C VAL A 86 -11.42 -6.69 2.60
N ILE A 87 -10.54 -5.79 2.99
CA ILE A 87 -10.77 -4.35 2.93
C ILE A 87 -9.86 -3.79 1.85
N PHE A 88 -10.41 -2.99 0.95
CA PHE A 88 -9.62 -2.35 -0.08
C PHE A 88 -10.03 -0.88 -0.26
N ALA A 89 -9.07 -0.09 -0.70
CA ALA A 89 -9.25 1.30 -1.07
C ALA A 89 -8.61 1.53 -2.43
N VAL A 90 -9.15 2.47 -3.20
CA VAL A 90 -8.62 2.85 -4.51
C VAL A 90 -8.24 4.31 -4.43
N ASN A 91 -7.07 4.70 -4.96
CA ASN A 91 -6.75 6.12 -5.03
C ASN A 91 -7.70 6.82 -6.02
N LYS A 92 -8.17 8.00 -5.63
CA LYS A 92 -9.15 8.78 -6.40
C LYS A 92 -8.63 10.19 -6.65
N VAL A 93 -8.92 10.73 -7.83
CA VAL A 93 -8.65 12.14 -8.18
C VAL A 93 -9.81 13.04 -7.74
N SER A 94 -11.04 12.52 -7.73
CA SER A 94 -12.23 13.23 -7.26
C SER A 94 -13.18 12.27 -6.52
N TYR A 95 -14.21 12.81 -5.86
CA TYR A 95 -15.17 11.98 -5.10
C TYR A 95 -15.84 10.89 -5.97
N ASN A 96 -16.25 11.25 -7.19
CA ASN A 96 -16.92 10.34 -8.14
C ASN A 96 -15.93 9.48 -8.96
N ASP A 97 -14.62 9.68 -8.78
CA ASP A 97 -13.59 8.91 -9.49
C ASP A 97 -13.38 7.55 -8.83
N GLY A 98 -13.06 6.52 -9.61
CA GLY A 98 -12.75 5.18 -9.08
C GLY A 98 -13.92 4.34 -8.56
N GLU A 99 -15.18 4.80 -8.62
CA GLU A 99 -16.35 3.99 -8.25
C GLU A 99 -16.48 2.72 -9.11
N ASP A 100 -16.30 2.85 -10.43
CA ASP A 100 -16.29 1.70 -11.34
C ASP A 100 -15.17 0.70 -10.99
N ALA A 101 -13.99 1.21 -10.62
CA ALA A 101 -12.87 0.37 -10.20
C ALA A 101 -13.20 -0.38 -8.91
N ILE A 102 -13.80 0.28 -7.92
CA ILE A 102 -14.23 -0.32 -6.66
C ILE A 102 -15.25 -1.43 -6.93
N CYS A 103 -16.30 -1.13 -7.71
CA CYS A 103 -17.35 -2.08 -8.04
C CYS A 103 -16.79 -3.32 -8.77
N HIS A 104 -15.90 -3.12 -9.74
CA HIS A 104 -15.26 -4.22 -10.45
C HIS A 104 -14.35 -5.08 -9.57
N ILE A 105 -13.56 -4.46 -8.68
CA ILE A 105 -12.70 -5.20 -7.74
C ILE A 105 -13.56 -6.03 -6.80
N GLN A 106 -14.62 -5.44 -6.24
CA GLN A 106 -15.55 -6.12 -5.35
C GLN A 106 -16.17 -7.35 -6.03
N GLN A 107 -16.80 -7.16 -7.19
CA GLN A 107 -17.45 -8.24 -7.94
C GLN A 107 -16.46 -9.35 -8.33
N GLY A 108 -15.24 -8.97 -8.74
CA GLY A 108 -14.20 -9.93 -9.09
C GLY A 108 -13.76 -10.79 -7.91
N LEU A 109 -13.53 -10.16 -6.75
CA LEU A 109 -13.16 -10.86 -5.52
C LEU A 109 -14.30 -11.75 -5.01
N GLU A 110 -15.53 -11.24 -4.97
CA GLU A 110 -16.72 -12.02 -4.58
C GLU A 110 -16.90 -13.26 -5.46
N HIS A 111 -16.71 -13.12 -6.78
CA HIS A 111 -16.80 -14.24 -7.71
C HIS A 111 -15.69 -15.28 -7.47
N ILE A 112 -14.45 -14.85 -7.20
CA ILE A 112 -13.35 -15.75 -6.85
C ILE A 112 -13.65 -16.49 -5.55
N PHE A 113 -14.14 -15.80 -4.52
CA PHE A 113 -14.48 -16.43 -3.25
C PHE A 113 -15.63 -17.41 -3.38
N ALA A 114 -16.64 -17.10 -4.20
CA ALA A 114 -17.72 -18.02 -4.52
C ALA A 114 -17.20 -19.30 -5.17
N ILE A 115 -16.28 -19.21 -6.14
CA ILE A 115 -15.65 -20.38 -6.76
C ILE A 115 -14.81 -21.17 -5.74
N LEU A 116 -13.98 -20.50 -4.95
CA LEU A 116 -13.14 -21.20 -3.96
C LEU A 116 -13.98 -21.92 -2.89
N ALA A 117 -15.13 -21.35 -2.53
CA ALA A 117 -16.07 -21.98 -1.61
C ALA A 117 -16.69 -23.27 -2.16
N THR A 118 -16.88 -23.40 -3.49
CA THR A 118 -17.44 -24.65 -4.07
C THR A 118 -16.42 -25.78 -4.14
N VAL A 119 -15.12 -25.47 -4.18
CA VAL A 119 -14.04 -26.46 -4.28
C VAL A 119 -13.54 -26.89 -2.89
N SER A 120 -13.80 -26.10 -1.85
CA SER A 120 -13.37 -26.37 -0.47
C SER A 120 -14.41 -27.15 0.36
N GLY A 121 -15.51 -27.59 -0.27
CA GLY A 121 -16.60 -28.36 0.33
C GLY A 121 -16.46 -29.87 0.14
#